data_AF-C1JYC0-F1
#
_entry.id   AF-C1JYC0-F1
#
_cell.length_a   1.000
_cell.length_b   1.000
_cell.length_c   1.000
_cell.angle_alpha   90.00
_cell.angle_beta   90.00
_cell.angle_gamma   90.00
#
_symmetry.space_group_name_H-M   'P 1'
#
loop_
_entity.id
_entity.type
_entity.pdbx_description
1 polymer ?
#
loop_
_entity_poly.entity_id
_entity_poly.type
_entity_poly.pdbx_seq_one_letter_code
_entity_poly.pdbx_strand_id
1 'polypeptide(L)' 'LDWMKRLRVALDSAKGLTYLHELANPPIIHRDIKSNNILLDDNFNAKVAD' A
#
# COMPACT_ATOMS: atom_id res chain seq x y z
N LEU A 1 10.47 6.00 12.47
CA LEU A 1 10.02 4.60 12.27
C LEU A 1 11.18 3.65 12.44
N ASP A 2 11.07 2.73 13.41
CA ASP A 2 11.98 1.58 13.54
C ASP A 2 11.86 0.64 12.33
N TRP A 3 12.80 -0.29 12.21
CA TRP A 3 12.87 -1.21 11.07
C TRP A 3 11.60 -2.06 10.92
N MET A 4 11.05 -2.58 12.01
CA MET A 4 9.88 -3.44 11.98
C MET A 4 8.64 -2.71 11.47
N LYS A 5 8.46 -1.45 11.88
CA LYS A 5 7.37 -0.60 11.35
C LYS A 5 7.54 -0.32 9.87
N ARG A 6 8.76 -0.05 9.39
CA ARG A 6 9.03 0.15 7.95
C ARG A 6 8.71 -1.11 7.15
N LEU A 7 9.11 -2.27 7.65
CA LEU A 7 8.81 -3.56 7.01
C LEU A 7 7.30 -3.81 6.92
N ARG A 8 6.54 -3.50 7.98
CA ARG A 8 5.08 -3.59 7.96
C ARG A 8 4.46 -2.66 6.92
N VAL A 9 4.91 -1.41 6.84
CA VAL A 9 4.44 -0.44 5.83
C VAL A 9 4.69 -0.96 4.41
N ALA A 10 5.86 -1.52 4.14
CA ALA A 10 6.18 -2.11 2.83
C ALA A 10 5.28 -3.30 2.51
N LEU A 11 5.04 -4.19 3.49
CA LEU A 11 4.17 -5.35 3.33
C LEU A 11 2.71 -4.95 3.07
N ASP A 12 2.18 -4.00 3.84
CA ASP A 12 0.80 -3.54 3.68
C ASP A 12 0.59 -2.82 2.34
N SER A 13 1.59 -2.05 1.88
CA SER A 13 1.58 -1.44 0.55
C SER A 13 1.54 -2.50 -0.55
N ALA A 14 2.36 -3.55 -0.45
CA ALA A 14 2.38 -4.66 -1.40
C ALA A 14 1.04 -5.39 -1.43
N LYS A 15 0.43 -5.67 -0.27
CA LYS A 15 -0.91 -6.27 -0.18
C LYS A 15 -1.98 -5.42 -0.85
N GLY A 16 -1.95 -4.10 -0.63
CA GLY A 16 -2.86 -3.17 -1.29
C GLY A 16 -2.71 -3.21 -2.81
N LEU A 17 -1.48 -3.25 -3.31
CA LEU A 17 -1.21 -3.35 -4.75
C LEU A 17 -1.64 -4.70 -5.34
N THR A 18 -1.38 -5.80 -4.65
CA THR A 18 -1.86 -7.14 -5.04
C THR A 18 -3.38 -7.18 -5.11
N TYR A 19 -4.08 -6.56 -4.15
CA TYR A 19 -5.54 -6.47 -4.20
C TYR A 19 -6.02 -5.76 -5.46
N LEU A 20 -5.43 -4.61 -5.82
CA LEU A 20 -5.78 -3.87 -7.03
C LEU A 20 -5.56 -4.69 -8.31
N HIS A 21 -4.46 -5.45 -8.39
CA HIS A 21 -4.10 -6.19 -9.60
C HIS A 21 -4.84 -7.52 -9.76
N GLU A 22 -5.07 -8.24 -8.67
CA GLU A 22 -5.50 -9.64 -8.72
C GLU A 22 -6.92 -9.88 -8.20
N LEU A 23 -7.40 -9.02 -7.30
CA LEU A 23 -8.66 -9.23 -6.59
C LEU A 23 -9.75 -8.22 -7.00
N ALA A 24 -9.37 -7.01 -7.42
CA ALA A 24 -10.30 -6.06 -8.01
C ALA A 24 -10.77 -6.55 -9.38
N ASN A 25 -12.06 -6.37 -9.67
CA ASN A 25 -12.65 -6.72 -10.95
C ASN A 25 -13.46 -5.54 -11.51
N PRO A 26 -13.02 -4.91 -12.62
CA PRO A 26 -11.81 -5.23 -13.38
C PRO A 26 -10.52 -4.93 -12.60
N PRO A 27 -9.38 -5.59 -12.96
CA PRO A 27 -8.07 -5.25 -12.40
C PRO A 27 -7.75 -3.77 -12.56
N ILE A 28 -7.22 -3.15 -11.50
CA ILE A 28 -6.90 -1.72 -11.45
C ILE A 28 -5.38 -1.55 -11.49
N ILE A 29 -4.87 -0.86 -12.51
CA ILE A 29 -3.47 -0.46 -12.57
C ILE A 29 -3.35 0.95 -11.99
N HIS A 30 -2.69 1.10 -10.84
CA HIS A 30 -2.58 2.37 -10.12
C HIS A 30 -1.72 3.43 -10.86
N ARG A 31 -0.65 3.01 -11.53
CA ARG A 31 0.26 3.85 -12.36
C ARG A 31 1.10 4.94 -11.67
N ASP A 32 0.81 5.31 -10.42
CA ASP A 32 1.52 6.38 -9.69
C ASP A 32 1.97 5.92 -8.29
N ILE A 33 2.51 4.70 -8.20
CA ILE A 33 3.02 4.17 -6.94
C ILE A 33 4.30 4.91 -6.53
N LYS A 34 4.19 5.69 -5.45
CA LYS A 34 5.27 6.44 -4.80
C LYS A 34 4.94 6.64 -3.32
N SER A 35 5.93 7.01 -2.51
CA SER A 35 5.77 7.17 -1.07
C SER A 35 4.67 8.15 -0.65
N ASN A 36 4.43 9.21 -1.43
CA ASN A 36 3.39 10.21 -1.13
C ASN A 36 1.97 9.63 -1.27
N ASN A 37 1.82 8.54 -2.02
CA ASN A 37 0.55 7.86 -2.32
C ASN A 37 0.37 6.63 -1.41
N ILE A 38 1.24 6.44 -0.42
CA ILE A 38 1.11 5.42 0.63
C ILE A 38 0.77 6.14 1.93
N LEU A 39 -0.50 6.18 2.27
CA LEU A 39 -0.99 6.82 3.49
C LEU A 39 -0.84 5.89 4.68
N LEU A 40 -0.56 6.47 5.85
CA LEU A 40 -0.46 5.75 7.12
C LEU A 40 -1.61 6.19 8.03
N ASP A 41 -2.31 5.23 8.62
CA ASP A 41 -3.24 5.52 9.71
C ASP A 41 -2.53 5.68 11.07
N ASP A 42 -3.28 5.99 12.12
CA ASP A 42 -2.75 6.18 13.48
C ASP A 42 -2.02 4.94 14.02
N ASN A 43 -2.31 3.76 13.47
CA ASN A 43 -1.70 2.50 13.84
C ASN A 43 -0.50 2.15 12.95
N PHE A 44 -0.07 3.02 12.04
CA PHE A 44 0.97 2.78 11.04
C PHE A 44 0.67 1.57 10.14
N ASN A 45 -0.60 1.36 9.79
CA ASN A 45 -0.96 0.47 8.67
C ASN A 45 -0.90 1.29 7.38
N ALA A 46 -0.32 0.70 6.34
CA ALA A 46 -0.22 1.38 5.05
C ALA A 46 -1.46 1.16 4.19
N LYS A 47 -1.89 2.21 3.48
CA LYS A 47 -2.98 2.18 2.53
C LYS A 47 -2.54 2.83 1.23
N VAL A 48 -2.76 2.12 0.13
CA VAL A 48 -2.52 2.62 -1.22
C VAL A 48 -3.61 3.66 -1.55
N ALA A 49 -3.23 4.84 -2.02
CA ALA A 49 -4.10 5.98 -2.30
C ALA A 49 -3.66 6.72 -3.58
N ASP A 50 -4.52 7.57 -4.14
CA ASP A 50 -4.32 8.29 -5.41
C ASP A 50 -3.70 7.44 -6.52
#